data_AF-A0A1H3IUI8-F1
#
_entry.id   AF-A0A1H3IUI8-F1
#
_cell.length_a   1.000
_cell.length_b   1.000
_cell.length_c   1.000
_cell.angle_alpha   90.00
_cell.angle_beta   90.00
_cell.angle_gamma   90.00
#
_symmetry.space_group_name_H-M   'P 1'
#
loop_
_entity.id
_entity.type
_entity.pdbx_description
1 polymer ?
#
loop_
_entity_poly.entity_id
_entity_poly.type
_entity_poly.pdbx_seq_one_letter_code
_entity_poly.pdbx_strand_id
1 'polypeptide(L)'
;MKTSLSFPALFGLLMFSMIPQSHAETYHGDFCWQVLINEVPAWTYQLGVYRKDGGHYALYGREDNGLGEITAAHGNAAIVGDQVKMTIQGSGHTEAFGAWHETVSAVLEAATLSGTWHALGVSTDSGAPRQFHSNGNIRLIACP
;
A
#
# COMPACT_ATOMS: atom_id res chain seq x y z
N MET A 1 59.90 -30.46 -10.18
CA MET A 1 58.44 -30.69 -10.21
C MET A 1 57.74 -29.33 -10.27
N LYS A 2 57.06 -29.03 -11.39
CA LYS A 2 56.23 -27.82 -11.56
C LYS A 2 54.77 -28.25 -11.47
N THR A 3 54.08 -27.86 -10.39
CA THR A 3 52.64 -28.03 -10.25
C THR A 3 51.95 -26.90 -11.01
N SER A 4 51.43 -27.20 -12.20
CA SER A 4 50.56 -26.29 -12.93
C SER A 4 49.20 -26.28 -12.24
N LEU A 5 48.90 -25.23 -11.46
CA LEU A 5 47.55 -24.97 -10.98
C LEU A 5 46.64 -24.77 -12.20
N SER A 6 45.73 -25.71 -12.40
CA SER A 6 44.76 -25.72 -13.48
C SER A 6 43.77 -24.55 -13.29
N PHE A 7 43.80 -23.62 -14.25
CA PHE A 7 42.98 -22.40 -14.36
C PHE A 7 41.43 -22.56 -14.34
N PRO A 8 40.80 -23.69 -14.74
CA PRO A 8 39.32 -23.74 -14.84
C PRO A 8 38.59 -23.81 -13.49
N ALA A 9 39.26 -24.19 -12.40
CA ALA A 9 38.64 -24.23 -11.08
C ALA A 9 38.34 -22.82 -10.52
N LEU A 10 39.09 -21.80 -10.95
CA LEU A 10 38.93 -20.42 -10.49
C LEU A 10 37.70 -19.74 -11.12
N PHE A 11 37.35 -20.10 -12.36
CA PHE A 11 36.20 -19.56 -13.07
C PHE A 11 34.85 -20.06 -12.51
N GLY A 12 34.80 -21.31 -12.04
CA GLY A 12 33.62 -21.87 -11.39
C GLY A 12 33.30 -21.22 -10.04
N LEU A 13 34.32 -20.76 -9.31
CA LEU A 13 34.15 -20.12 -8.00
C LEU A 13 33.62 -18.68 -8.12
N LEU A 14 33.97 -17.95 -9.19
CA LEU A 14 33.53 -16.58 -9.44
C LEU A 14 32.03 -16.47 -9.83
N MET A 15 31.45 -17.52 -10.41
CA MET A 15 30.03 -17.54 -10.78
C MET A 15 29.10 -17.75 -9.58
N PHE A 16 29.56 -18.34 -8.47
CA PHE A 16 28.76 -18.56 -7.26
C PHE A 16 28.68 -17.35 -6.33
N SER A 17 29.50 -16.31 -6.55
CA SER A 17 29.46 -15.07 -5.76
C SER A 17 28.45 -14.03 -6.24
N MET A 18 27.81 -14.25 -7.40
CA MET A 18 26.69 -13.41 -7.83
C MET A 18 25.40 -13.98 -7.24
N ILE A 19 25.24 -13.88 -5.92
CA ILE A 19 23.90 -13.96 -5.33
C ILE A 19 23.18 -12.73 -5.90
N PRO A 20 22.17 -12.85 -6.77
CA PRO A 20 21.39 -11.69 -7.15
C PRO A 20 20.88 -11.10 -5.84
N GLN A 21 21.27 -9.86 -5.52
CA GLN A 21 20.64 -9.14 -4.44
C GLN A 21 19.18 -9.00 -4.87
N SER A 22 18.33 -9.88 -4.37
CA SER A 22 16.90 -9.66 -4.36
C SER A 22 16.75 -8.33 -3.64
N HIS A 23 16.45 -7.27 -4.38
CA HIS A 23 16.02 -5.99 -3.82
C HIS A 23 14.62 -6.21 -3.23
N ALA A 24 14.58 -6.99 -2.14
CA ALA A 24 13.41 -7.11 -1.31
C ALA A 24 13.12 -5.71 -0.76
N GLU A 25 11.87 -5.29 -0.88
CA GLU A 25 11.43 -3.99 -0.39
C GLU A 25 11.79 -3.86 1.09
N THR A 26 12.24 -2.67 1.52
CA THR A 26 12.58 -2.45 2.94
C THR A 26 11.31 -2.19 3.73
N TYR A 27 10.95 -3.08 4.65
CA TYR A 27 9.80 -2.89 5.52
C TYR A 27 10.06 -1.77 6.55
N HIS A 28 9.13 -0.81 6.66
CA HIS A 28 9.20 0.34 7.55
C HIS A 28 8.24 0.28 8.75
N GLY A 29 7.34 -0.70 8.79
CA GLY A 29 6.35 -0.86 9.84
C GLY A 29 4.91 -0.78 9.33
N ASP A 30 3.98 -1.03 10.26
CA ASP A 30 2.55 -0.91 10.05
C ASP A 30 2.08 0.48 10.44
N PHE A 31 1.25 1.08 9.59
CA PHE A 31 0.68 2.40 9.79
C PHE A 31 -0.83 2.32 9.64
N CYS A 32 -1.54 3.08 10.49
CA CYS A 32 -2.99 3.09 10.50
C CYS A 32 -3.54 4.47 10.19
N TRP A 33 -4.47 4.54 9.25
CA TRP A 33 -5.12 5.78 8.85
C TRP A 33 -6.62 5.68 9.05
N GLN A 34 -7.17 6.64 9.79
CA GLN A 34 -8.61 6.84 9.89
C GLN A 34 -9.07 7.69 8.71
N VAL A 35 -10.00 7.17 7.93
CA VAL A 35 -10.73 7.93 6.91
C VAL A 35 -11.96 8.58 7.55
N LEU A 36 -12.15 9.87 7.25
CA LEU A 36 -13.28 10.67 7.71
C LEU A 36 -14.08 11.21 6.53
N ILE A 37 -15.40 11.07 6.61
CA ILE A 37 -16.36 11.74 5.73
C ILE A 37 -17.10 12.77 6.58
N ASN A 38 -17.04 14.05 6.17
CA ASN A 38 -17.64 15.15 6.94
C ASN A 38 -17.23 15.15 8.42
N GLU A 39 -15.94 14.92 8.71
CA GLU A 39 -15.36 14.80 10.07
C GLU A 39 -15.87 13.62 10.92
N VAL A 40 -16.68 12.73 10.34
CA VAL A 40 -17.13 11.50 11.01
C VAL A 40 -16.26 10.34 10.57
N PRO A 41 -15.72 9.54 11.51
CA PRO A 41 -15.00 8.30 11.20
C PRO A 41 -15.85 7.39 10.31
N ALA A 42 -15.29 6.96 9.18
CA ALA A 42 -15.98 6.09 8.22
C ALA A 42 -15.35 4.69 8.20
N TRP A 43 -14.08 4.58 7.80
CA TRP A 43 -13.32 3.32 7.81
C TRP A 43 -11.85 3.57 8.14
N THR A 44 -11.11 2.49 8.39
CA THR A 44 -9.68 2.55 8.74
C THR A 44 -8.86 1.69 7.79
N TYR A 45 -7.69 2.17 7.38
CA TYR A 45 -6.67 1.35 6.74
C TYR A 45 -5.60 0.98 7.74
N GLN A 46 -5.16 -0.28 7.74
CA GLN A 46 -3.94 -0.75 8.39
C GLN A 46 -3.03 -1.33 7.31
N LEU A 47 -1.93 -0.64 7.02
CA LEU A 47 -1.04 -0.97 5.90
C LEU A 47 0.40 -1.08 6.38
N GLY A 48 1.04 -2.19 6.04
CA GLY A 48 2.48 -2.32 6.06
C GLY A 48 3.08 -1.46 4.95
N VAL A 49 4.11 -0.70 5.31
CA VAL A 49 4.80 0.23 4.40
C VAL A 49 6.15 -0.34 3.99
N TYR A 50 6.37 -0.48 2.69
CA TYR A 50 7.55 -1.12 2.11
C TYR A 50 8.24 -0.15 1.16
N ARG A 51 9.46 0.27 1.46
CA ARG A 51 10.24 1.17 0.59
C ARG A 51 10.81 0.40 -0.59
N LYS A 52 10.53 0.92 -1.77
CA LYS A 52 11.10 0.53 -3.07
C LYS A 52 12.24 1.47 -3.45
N ASP A 53 13.03 1.05 -4.44
CA ASP A 53 14.02 1.94 -5.06
C ASP A 53 13.34 3.16 -5.70
N GLY A 54 14.06 4.28 -5.76
CA GLY A 54 13.55 5.52 -6.35
C GLY A 54 12.62 6.35 -5.45
N GLY A 55 12.51 6.03 -4.16
CA GLY A 55 11.72 6.84 -3.21
C GLY A 55 10.20 6.56 -3.25
N HIS A 56 9.82 5.44 -3.88
CA HIS A 56 8.46 4.93 -3.88
C HIS A 56 8.24 3.95 -2.72
N TYR A 57 6.99 3.77 -2.34
CA TYR A 57 6.57 2.86 -1.29
C TYR A 57 5.45 1.97 -1.81
N ALA A 58 5.54 0.68 -1.56
CA ALA A 58 4.42 -0.26 -1.63
C ALA A 58 3.64 -0.22 -0.30
N LEU A 59 2.34 -0.40 -0.40
CA LEU A 59 1.43 -0.49 0.74
C LEU A 59 0.65 -1.79 0.62
N TYR A 60 0.63 -2.59 1.67
CA TYR A 60 -0.17 -3.83 1.72
C TYR A 60 -0.80 -3.98 3.09
N GLY A 61 -2.06 -4.39 3.14
CA GLY A 61 -2.72 -4.69 4.39
C GLY A 61 -4.22 -4.81 4.22
N ARG A 62 -4.96 -4.13 5.08
CA ARG A 62 -6.40 -4.27 5.20
C ARG A 62 -7.13 -2.96 5.38
N GLU A 63 -8.39 -2.99 5.00
CA GLU A 63 -9.40 -2.00 5.33
C GLU A 63 -10.37 -2.61 6.34
N ASP A 64 -10.75 -1.83 7.35
CA ASP A 64 -11.83 -2.12 8.28
C ASP A 64 -12.91 -1.06 8.11
N ASN A 65 -14.09 -1.47 7.63
CA ASN A 65 -15.20 -0.57 7.36
C ASN A 65 -15.96 -0.10 8.61
N GLY A 66 -15.51 -0.47 9.82
CA GLY A 66 -16.13 -0.12 11.09
C GLY A 66 -17.43 -0.88 11.38
N LEU A 67 -17.87 -1.76 10.48
CA LEU A 67 -19.06 -2.62 10.60
C LEU A 67 -18.69 -4.09 10.86
N GLY A 68 -17.40 -4.38 11.08
CA GLY A 68 -16.88 -5.72 11.33
C GLY A 68 -16.49 -6.48 10.07
N GLU A 69 -16.55 -5.85 8.90
CA GLU A 69 -16.08 -6.44 7.64
C GLU A 69 -14.69 -5.92 7.31
N ILE A 70 -13.74 -6.84 7.18
CA ILE A 70 -12.35 -6.56 6.88
C ILE A 70 -12.06 -7.03 5.46
N THR A 71 -11.48 -6.16 4.64
CA THR A 71 -11.12 -6.46 3.25
C THR A 71 -9.64 -6.22 3.00
N ALA A 72 -9.09 -6.84 1.96
CA ALA A 72 -7.70 -6.61 1.58
C ALA A 72 -7.55 -5.22 0.91
N ALA A 73 -6.53 -4.48 1.32
CA ALA A 73 -6.19 -3.20 0.73
C ALA A 73 -4.71 -3.20 0.31
N HIS A 74 -4.42 -2.58 -0.82
CA HIS A 74 -3.05 -2.44 -1.31
C HIS A 74 -2.88 -1.14 -2.07
N GLY A 75 -1.65 -0.69 -2.24
CA GLY A 75 -1.43 0.63 -2.81
C GLY A 75 0.03 0.98 -3.03
N ASN A 76 0.26 2.23 -3.39
CA ASN A 76 1.58 2.82 -3.46
C ASN A 76 1.57 4.22 -2.86
N ALA A 77 2.72 4.66 -2.37
CA ALA A 77 2.94 6.05 -1.99
C ALA A 77 4.28 6.58 -2.52
N ALA A 78 4.39 7.90 -2.61
CA ALA A 78 5.62 8.59 -2.95
C ALA A 78 5.72 9.90 -2.18
N ILE A 79 6.94 10.25 -1.77
CA ILE A 79 7.23 11.57 -1.19
C ILE A 79 7.47 12.54 -2.33
N VAL A 80 6.71 13.64 -2.36
CA VAL A 80 6.80 14.69 -3.37
C VAL A 80 6.90 16.03 -2.65
N GLY A 81 8.12 16.53 -2.46
CA GLY A 81 8.37 17.72 -1.65
C GLY A 81 8.10 17.46 -0.17
N ASP A 82 7.25 18.28 0.44
CA ASP A 82 6.77 18.17 1.82
C ASP A 82 5.48 17.32 1.95
N GLN A 83 5.04 16.71 0.86
CA GLN A 83 3.82 15.91 0.80
C GLN A 83 4.11 14.43 0.56
N VAL A 84 3.22 13.58 1.06
CA VAL A 84 3.12 12.16 0.68
C VAL A 84 1.88 12.01 -0.19
N LYS A 85 2.07 11.53 -1.41
CA LYS A 85 0.96 11.16 -2.30
C LYS A 85 0.76 9.66 -2.19
N MET A 86 -0.47 9.24 -1.93
CA MET A 86 -0.84 7.86 -1.68
C MET A 86 -2.01 7.45 -2.57
N THR A 87 -1.95 6.24 -3.11
CA THR A 87 -3.07 5.60 -3.79
C THR A 87 -3.32 4.25 -3.15
N ILE A 88 -4.54 3.99 -2.71
CA ILE A 88 -4.98 2.72 -2.10
C ILE A 88 -6.10 2.17 -2.97
N GLN A 89 -6.10 0.86 -3.18
CA GLN A 89 -7.13 0.11 -3.85
C GLN A 89 -7.70 -0.90 -2.87
N GLY A 90 -9.03 -0.91 -2.78
CA GLY A 90 -9.82 -1.82 -1.97
C GLY A 90 -10.89 -2.49 -2.81
N SER A 91 -11.29 -3.69 -2.40
CA SER A 91 -12.47 -4.35 -2.96
C SER A 91 -13.06 -5.29 -1.92
N GLY A 92 -14.38 -5.36 -1.89
CA GLY A 92 -15.08 -6.13 -0.88
C GLY A 92 -16.51 -6.43 -1.24
N HIS A 93 -17.22 -6.95 -0.26
CA HIS A 93 -18.66 -7.13 -0.31
C HIS A 93 -19.24 -6.76 1.05
N THR A 94 -20.32 -5.97 1.06
CA THR A 94 -21.08 -5.67 2.28
C THR A 94 -22.57 -5.82 2.00
N GLU A 95 -23.37 -6.09 3.03
CA GLU A 95 -24.84 -6.11 2.86
C GLU A 95 -25.39 -4.75 2.39
N ALA A 96 -24.76 -3.65 2.79
CA ALA A 96 -25.23 -2.29 2.49
C ALA A 96 -24.82 -1.79 1.09
N PHE A 97 -23.69 -2.27 0.55
CA PHE A 97 -23.12 -1.79 -0.72
C PHE A 97 -22.98 -2.88 -1.79
N GLY A 98 -23.33 -4.13 -1.48
CA GLY A 98 -23.07 -5.26 -2.36
C GLY A 98 -21.58 -5.45 -2.62
N ALA A 99 -21.21 -6.04 -3.75
CA ALA A 99 -19.81 -6.15 -4.14
C ALA A 99 -19.31 -4.78 -4.63
N TRP A 100 -18.13 -4.35 -4.19
CA TRP A 100 -17.59 -3.05 -4.51
C TRP A 100 -16.09 -3.09 -4.75
N HIS A 101 -15.60 -2.11 -5.49
CA HIS A 101 -14.19 -1.82 -5.70
C HIS A 101 -13.97 -0.32 -5.73
N GLU A 102 -12.88 0.14 -5.12
CA GLU A 102 -12.52 1.56 -5.14
C GLU A 102 -11.02 1.79 -5.29
N THR A 103 -10.71 3.02 -5.72
CA THR A 103 -9.39 3.62 -5.66
C THR A 103 -9.48 4.92 -4.86
N VAL A 104 -8.76 4.97 -3.75
CA VAL A 104 -8.57 6.16 -2.93
C VAL A 104 -7.25 6.82 -3.31
N SER A 105 -7.27 8.11 -3.62
CA SER A 105 -6.09 8.95 -3.78
C SER A 105 -6.01 9.96 -2.64
N ALA A 106 -4.89 10.03 -1.93
CA ALA A 106 -4.69 10.93 -0.80
C ALA A 106 -3.42 11.78 -0.98
N VAL A 107 -3.49 13.01 -0.45
CA VAL A 107 -2.34 13.92 -0.33
C VAL A 107 -2.21 14.26 1.14
N LEU A 108 -1.07 13.87 1.72
CA LEU A 108 -0.78 14.00 3.14
C LEU A 108 0.39 14.96 3.35
N GLU A 109 0.40 15.67 4.47
CA GLU A 109 1.60 16.36 4.94
C GLU A 109 2.62 15.33 5.47
N ALA A 110 3.89 15.43 5.06
CA ALA A 110 4.90 14.44 5.45
C ALA A 110 5.19 14.42 6.95
N ALA A 111 5.00 15.55 7.66
CA ALA A 111 5.25 15.66 9.09
C ALA A 111 4.18 14.96 9.95
N THR A 112 2.95 14.89 9.47
CA THR A 112 1.79 14.37 10.23
C THR A 112 1.18 13.12 9.63
N LEU A 113 1.52 12.80 8.38
CA LEU A 113 0.90 11.76 7.55
C LEU A 113 -0.63 11.86 7.53
N SER A 114 -1.14 13.09 7.60
CA SER A 114 -2.55 13.44 7.59
C SER A 114 -2.83 14.44 6.47
N GLY A 115 -4.06 14.46 5.95
CA GLY A 115 -4.44 15.35 4.85
C GLY A 115 -5.79 15.01 4.26
N THR A 116 -5.94 15.17 2.95
CA THR A 116 -7.20 14.97 2.23
C THR A 116 -7.14 13.74 1.34
N TRP A 117 -8.31 13.19 1.04
CA TRP A 117 -8.45 12.07 0.12
C TRP A 117 -9.65 12.24 -0.81
N HIS A 118 -9.62 11.51 -1.91
CA HIS A 118 -10.68 11.38 -2.88
C HIS A 118 -10.78 9.92 -3.34
N ALA A 119 -11.97 9.33 -3.30
CA ALA A 119 -12.23 7.98 -3.77
C ALA A 119 -13.10 8.00 -5.03
N LEU A 120 -12.79 7.07 -5.92
CA LEU A 120 -13.63 6.69 -7.05
C LEU A 120 -13.83 5.19 -6.97
N GLY A 121 -15.08 4.75 -7.08
CA GLY A 121 -15.39 3.34 -7.01
C GLY A 121 -16.62 2.95 -7.78
N VAL A 122 -16.84 1.65 -7.84
CA VAL A 122 -18.01 1.01 -8.43
C VAL A 122 -18.56 0.03 -7.42
N SER A 123 -19.87 0.02 -7.24
CA SER A 123 -20.58 -1.00 -6.47
C SER A 123 -21.64 -1.69 -7.32
N THR A 124 -21.92 -2.93 -6.99
CA THR A 124 -23.01 -3.72 -7.57
C THR A 124 -23.85 -4.26 -6.43
N ASP A 125 -24.99 -3.62 -6.19
CA ASP A 125 -26.07 -4.16 -5.39
C ASP A 125 -27.16 -4.67 -6.34
N SER A 126 -27.38 -5.99 -6.32
CA SER A 126 -28.48 -6.74 -6.94
C SER A 126 -28.83 -6.44 -8.42
N GLY A 127 -27.97 -5.73 -9.15
CA GLY A 127 -28.25 -5.29 -10.51
C GLY A 127 -27.07 -4.60 -11.20
N ALA A 128 -27.34 -3.47 -11.86
CA ALA A 128 -26.36 -2.77 -12.68
C ALA A 128 -25.27 -2.08 -11.82
N PRO A 129 -24.01 -2.03 -12.31
CA PRO A 129 -22.93 -1.30 -11.63
C PRO A 129 -23.27 0.19 -11.43
N ARG A 130 -23.02 0.70 -10.23
CA ARG A 130 -23.18 2.10 -9.85
C ARG A 130 -21.82 2.69 -9.50
N GLN A 131 -21.47 3.81 -10.13
CA GLN A 131 -20.28 4.56 -9.76
C GLN A 131 -20.56 5.39 -8.50
N PHE A 132 -19.56 5.53 -7.64
CA PHE A 132 -19.57 6.46 -6.53
C PHE A 132 -18.29 7.28 -6.48
N HIS A 133 -18.41 8.48 -5.93
CA HIS A 133 -17.31 9.38 -5.64
C HIS A 133 -17.49 9.89 -4.21
N SER A 134 -16.39 10.01 -3.49
CA SER A 134 -16.39 10.55 -2.13
C SER A 134 -15.07 11.23 -1.85
N ASN A 135 -15.05 12.14 -0.89
CA ASN A 135 -13.86 12.84 -0.48
C ASN A 135 -13.97 13.24 0.99
N GLY A 136 -12.83 13.56 1.59
CA GLY A 136 -12.80 14.00 2.98
C GLY A 136 -11.38 14.13 3.50
N ASN A 137 -11.25 13.92 4.80
CA ASN A 137 -9.98 13.97 5.52
C ASN A 137 -9.53 12.56 5.90
N ILE A 138 -8.21 12.38 5.96
CA ILE A 138 -7.55 11.15 6.37
C ILE A 138 -6.45 11.53 7.35
N ARG A 139 -6.33 10.79 8.45
CA ARG A 139 -5.32 11.10 9.47
C ARG A 139 -4.67 9.85 10.01
N LEU A 140 -3.40 9.98 10.36
CA LEU A 140 -2.68 8.92 11.04
C LEU A 140 -3.24 8.73 12.46
N ILE A 141 -3.42 7.47 12.85
CA ILE A 141 -3.83 7.06 14.19
C ILE A 141 -2.88 5.95 14.70
N ALA A 142 -2.94 5.65 15.99
CA ALA A 142 -2.31 4.45 16.52
C ALA A 142 -3.01 3.20 15.94
N CYS A 143 -2.24 2.18 15.59
CA CYS A 143 -2.82 0.90 15.20
C CYS A 143 -3.42 0.18 16.42
N PRO A 144 -4.60 -0.45 16.28
CA PRO A 144 -5.24 -1.24 17.33
C PRO A 144 -4.53 -2.57 17.59
#